data_AF-X1M191-F1
#
_entry.id   AF-X1M191-F1
#
_cell.length_a   1.000
_cell.length_b   1.000
_cell.length_c   1.000
_cell.angle_alpha   90.00
_cell.angle_beta   90.00
_cell.angle_gamma   90.00
#
_symmetry.space_group_name_H-M   'P 1'
#
loop_
_entity.id
_entity.type
_entity.pdbx_description
1 polymer ?
#
loop_
_entity_poly.entity_id
_entity_poly.type
_entity_poly.pdbx_seq_one_letter_code
_entity_poly.pdbx_strand_id
1 'polypeptide(L)' 'MLGKIAPVLIIPLFYKCSPLANRELKERLLRLSKNCGVGVEEVFEVQLSKDTQKANAAVAGFGKGRRILLGDTLLRNHSD' A
#
# COMPACT_ATOMS: atom_id res chain seq x y z
N MET A 1 3.30 18.89 -4.30
CA MET A 1 4.31 18.09 -3.55
C MET A 1 3.72 17.50 -2.27
N LEU A 2 3.05 18.33 -1.44
CA LEU A 2 2.45 17.89 -0.17
C LEU A 2 1.49 16.69 -0.30
N GLY A 3 0.57 16.71 -1.27
CA GLY A 3 -0.38 15.59 -1.46
C GLY A 3 0.26 14.23 -1.76
N LYS A 4 1.52 14.18 -2.21
CA LYS A 4 2.26 12.94 -2.44
C LYS A 4 2.89 12.40 -1.16
N ILE A 5 3.24 13.28 -0.23
CA ILE A 5 3.96 12.95 1.01
C ILE A 5 3.00 12.80 2.19
N ALA A 6 1.92 13.59 2.20
CA ALA A 6 0.93 13.59 3.27
C ALA A 6 0.39 12.19 3.60
N PRO A 7 -0.01 11.33 2.64
CA PRO A 7 -0.51 9.99 2.99
C PRO A 7 0.52 9.13 3.70
N VAL A 8 1.81 9.27 3.35
CA VAL A 8 2.91 8.52 3.97
C VAL A 8 3.11 8.92 5.44
N LEU A 9 2.85 10.18 5.78
CA LEU A 9 3.01 10.68 7.15
C LEU A 9 1.74 10.52 7.98
N ILE A 10 0.57 10.76 7.36
CA ILE A 10 -0.71 10.80 8.04
C ILE A 10 -1.25 9.39 8.28
N ILE A 11 -1.21 8.48 7.29
CA ILE A 11 -1.81 7.15 7.44
C ILE A 11 -1.23 6.38 8.65
N PRO A 12 0.10 6.34 8.87
CA PRO A 12 0.66 5.64 10.03
C PRO A 12 0.27 6.22 11.40
N LEU A 13 -0.21 7.47 11.47
CA LEU A 13 -0.69 8.07 12.73
C LEU A 13 -2.06 7.53 13.14
N PHE A 14 -2.89 7.10 12.18
CA PHE A 14 -4.24 6.60 12.43
C PHE A 14 -4.33 5.07 12.32
N TYR A 15 -3.53 4.48 11.44
CA TYR A 15 -3.62 3.07 11.08
C TYR A 15 -2.30 2.34 11.34
N LYS A 16 -2.42 1.11 11.85
CA LYS A 16 -1.27 0.21 11.89
C LYS A 16 -0.88 -0.13 10.46
N CYS A 17 0.38 0.13 10.14
CA CYS A 17 0.98 -0.17 8.84
C CYS A 17 2.13 -1.16 9.08
N SER A 18 2.12 -2.26 8.35
CA SER A 18 3.19 -3.27 8.39
C SER A 18 3.59 -3.67 6.98
N PRO A 19 4.85 -4.07 6.74
CA PRO A 19 5.23 -4.64 5.44
C PRO A 19 4.31 -5.80 5.08
N LEU A 20 3.95 -5.90 3.79
CA LEU A 20 3.08 -6.97 3.31
C LEU A 20 3.75 -8.33 3.55
N ALA A 21 3.10 -9.19 4.34
CA ALA A 21 3.66 -10.49 4.73
C ALA A 21 3.72 -11.48 3.55
N ASN A 22 2.74 -11.45 2.64
CA ASN A 22 2.73 -12.31 1.46
C ASN A 22 3.80 -11.87 0.46
N ARG A 23 4.93 -12.59 0.46
CA ARG A 23 6.08 -12.31 -0.38
C ARG A 23 5.79 -12.45 -1.87
N GLU A 24 5.03 -13.47 -2.27
CA GLU A 24 4.71 -13.70 -3.67
C GLU A 24 3.87 -12.55 -4.24
N LEU A 25 2.83 -12.14 -3.50
CA LEU A 25 2.00 -11.00 -3.86
C LEU A 25 2.81 -9.70 -3.90
N LYS A 26 3.68 -9.48 -2.88
CA LYS A 26 4.60 -8.33 -2.86
C LYS A 26 5.44 -8.29 -4.14
N GLU A 27 6.07 -9.40 -4.51
CA GLU A 27 6.91 -9.46 -5.70
C GLU A 27 6.11 -9.26 -7.00
N ARG A 28 4.90 -9.82 -7.10
CA ARG A 28 3.99 -9.60 -8.24
C ARG A 28 3.64 -8.12 -8.39
N LEU A 29 3.29 -7.45 -7.30
CA LEU A 29 2.97 -6.02 -7.29
C LEU A 29 4.18 -5.14 -7.64
N LEU A 30 5.36 -5.47 -7.10
CA LEU A 30 6.59 -4.75 -7.44
C LEU A 30 6.93 -4.90 -8.93
N ARG A 31 6.84 -6.12 -9.48
CA ARG A 31 7.01 -6.38 -10.92
C ARG A 31 6.00 -5.60 -11.77
N LEU A 32 4.72 -5.62 -11.38
CA LEU A 32 3.68 -4.86 -12.08
C LEU A 32 3.97 -3.37 -12.07
N SER A 33 4.33 -2.80 -10.91
CA SER A 33 4.65 -1.38 -10.80
C SER A 33 5.81 -0.99 -11.72
N LYS A 34 6.86 -1.82 -11.77
CA LYS A 34 8.01 -1.63 -12.65
C LYS A 34 7.62 -1.65 -14.12
N ASN A 35 6.78 -2.61 -14.53
CA ASN A 35 6.29 -2.72 -15.90
C ASN A 35 5.43 -1.50 -16.31
N CYS A 36 4.71 -0.90 -15.36
CA CYS A 36 3.95 0.32 -15.57
C CYS A 36 4.81 1.61 -15.49
N GLY A 37 6.13 1.52 -15.32
CA GLY A 37 7.01 2.69 -15.15
C GLY A 37 6.85 3.39 -13.79
N VAL A 38 6.18 2.75 -12.82
CA VAL A 38 5.98 3.27 -11.48
C VAL A 38 7.02 2.64 -10.56
N GLY A 39 8.10 3.38 -10.26
CA GLY A 39 9.09 2.95 -9.29
C GLY A 39 8.52 2.96 -7.86
N VAL A 40 8.23 1.77 -7.33
CA VAL A 40 7.81 1.51 -5.96
C VAL A 40 8.91 0.71 -5.25
N GLU A 41 9.25 1.09 -4.03
CA GLU A 41 10.24 0.37 -3.21
C GLU A 41 9.60 -0.71 -2.34
N GLU A 42 8.45 -0.41 -1.74
CA GLU A 42 7.86 -1.27 -0.71
C GLU A 42 6.34 -1.35 -0.81
N VAL A 43 5.79 -2.44 -0.26
CA VAL A 43 4.35 -2.72 -0.18
C VAL A 43 3.99 -2.92 1.28
N PHE A 44 3.00 -2.17 1.76
CA PHE A 44 2.51 -2.22 3.14
C PHE A 44 1.05 -2.65 3.17
N GLU A 45 0.71 -3.42 4.18
CA GLU A 45 -0.67 -3.63 4.63
C GLU A 45 -1.05 -2.55 5.65
N VAL A 46 -2.26 -2.02 5.52
CA VAL A 46 -2.84 -0.99 6.38
C VAL A 46 -4.12 -1.54 7.01
N GLN A 47 -4.20 -1.49 8.34
CA GLN A 47 -5.34 -2.04 9.10
C GLN A 47 -6.58 -1.12 9.04
N LEU A 48 -7.28 -1.12 7.91
CA LEU A 48 -8.49 -0.33 7.65
C LEU A 48 -9.76 -0.98 8.22
N SER A 49 -9.73 -2.28 8.52
CA SER A 49 -10.88 -3.04 9.04
C SER A 49 -11.49 -2.49 10.34
N LYS A 50 -10.76 -1.62 11.05
CA LYS A 50 -11.26 -0.88 12.22
C LYS A 50 -12.42 0.07 11.89
N ASP A 51 -12.36 0.69 10.71
CA ASP A 51 -13.28 1.77 10.34
C ASP A 51 -14.18 1.42 9.16
N THR A 52 -13.79 0.44 8.34
CA THR A 52 -14.54 0.10 7.13
C THR A 52 -14.36 -1.35 6.71
N GLN A 53 -15.29 -1.87 5.92
CA GLN A 53 -15.17 -3.16 5.21
C GLN A 53 -14.83 -2.97 3.72
N LYS A 54 -14.72 -1.71 3.26
CA LYS A 54 -14.44 -1.41 1.85
C LYS A 54 -13.01 -1.80 1.49
N ALA A 55 -12.86 -2.38 0.31
CA ALA A 55 -11.56 -2.62 -0.29
C ALA A 55 -10.93 -1.29 -0.72
N ASN A 56 -9.68 -1.04 -0.32
CA ASN A 56 -8.94 0.16 -0.67
C ASN A 56 -7.46 -0.16 -0.91
N ALA A 57 -6.85 0.59 -1.83
CA ALA A 57 -5.42 0.58 -2.09
C ALA A 57 -4.97 1.97 -2.57
N ALA A 58 -3.69 2.29 -2.36
CA ALA A 58 -3.11 3.54 -2.83
C ALA A 58 -1.62 3.37 -3.20
N VAL A 59 -1.13 4.21 -4.10
CA VAL A 59 0.30 4.45 -4.31
C VAL A 59 0.63 5.82 -3.75
N ALA A 60 1.51 5.88 -2.76
CA ALA A 60 1.85 7.11 -2.05
C ALA A 60 3.37 7.31 -1.94
N GLY A 61 3.79 8.56 -1.71
CA GLY A 61 5.20 8.94 -1.61
C GLY A 61 5.73 9.68 -2.84
N PHE A 62 7.02 9.97 -2.84
CA PHE A 62 7.67 10.75 -3.89
C PHE A 62 8.99 10.11 -4.33
N GLY A 63 9.28 10.19 -5.63
CA GLY A 63 10.51 9.66 -6.21
C GLY A 63 10.67 8.16 -5.99
N LYS A 64 11.81 7.77 -5.42
CA LYS A 64 12.15 6.38 -5.09
C LYS A 64 11.40 5.86 -3.86
N GLY A 65 11.11 6.72 -2.87
CA GLY A 65 10.36 6.35 -1.66
C GLY A 65 8.85 6.18 -1.84
N ARG A 66 8.39 5.89 -3.07
CA ARG A 66 6.99 5.53 -3.33
C ARG A 66 6.72 4.12 -2.82
N ARG A 67 5.54 3.94 -2.23
CA ARG A 67 5.08 2.69 -1.63
C ARG A 67 3.64 2.38 -2.04
N ILE A 68 3.32 1.10 -2.16
CA ILE A 68 1.94 0.62 -2.29
C ILE A 68 1.38 0.39 -0.88
N LEU A 69 0.18 0.89 -0.63
CA LEU A 69 -0.59 0.69 0.60
C LEU A 69 -1.81 -0.15 0.24
N LEU A 70 -1.96 -1.32 0.85
CA LEU A 70 -3.10 -2.22 0.67
C LEU A 70 -3.89 -2.27 1.96
N GLY A 71 -5.22 -2.08 1.90
CA GLY A 71 -6.08 -2.34 3.05
C GLY A 71 -6.13 -3.81 3.39
N ASP A 72 -6.07 -4.15 4.67
CA ASP A 72 -6.34 -5.50 5.18
C ASP A 72 -7.72 -6.03 4.75
N THR A 73 -8.71 -5.14 4.63
CA THR A 73 -10.04 -5.42 4.07
C THR A 73 -10.00 -5.87 2.61
N LEU A 74 -9.11 -5.29 1.79
CA LEU A 74 -8.92 -5.69 0.40
C LEU A 74 -8.28 -7.07 0.33
N LEU A 75 -7.23 -7.30 1.12
CA LEU A 75 -6.55 -8.59 1.18
C LEU A 75 -7.50 -9.70 1.62
N ARG A 76 -8.31 -9.47 2.65
CA ARG A 76 -9.24 -10.48 3.17
C ARG A 76 -10.35 -10.86 2.19
N ASN A 77 -10.84 -9.91 1.39
CA ASN A 77 -12.04 -10.11 0.58
C ASN A 77 -11.77 -10.35 -0.92
N HIS A 78 -10.55 -10.14 -1.39
CA HIS A 78 -10.18 -10.22 -2.81
C HIS A 78 -8.80 -10.89 -3.00
N SER A 79 -8.57 -12.02 -2.34
CA SER A 79 -7.30 -12.78 -2.40
C SER A 79 -7.13 -13.66 -3.64
N ASP A 80 -8.14 -13.73 -4.51
CA ASP A 80 -8.16 -14.61 -5.69
C ASP A 80 -7.31 -14.08 -6.88
#